data_AF-Q7VM71-F1
#
_entry.id   AF-Q7VM71-F1
#
_cell.length_a   1.000
_cell.length_b   1.000
_cell.length_c   1.000
_cell.angle_alpha   90.00
_cell.angle_beta   90.00
_cell.angle_gamma   90.00
#
_symmetry.space_group_name_H-M   'P 1'
#
loop_
_entity.id
_entity.type
_entity.pdbx_description
1 polymer ?
#
loop_
_entity_poly.entity_id
_entity_poly.type
_entity_poly.pdbx_seq_one_letter_code
_entity_poly.pdbx_strand_id
1 'polypeptide(L)'
;MPCSDSYADFLRYSKLQPQQSQWAMGFYVLFPLLAFGFVEQPLLALLLMILAFLALLDSCYYLTDIRYVFVIFVLVILQQMQNFYLESLLFAIGLFTFLSFFSHLFFKKEAIGLGDILLCLALAPLFTTNQLLIMLLSASLLGLFYYFMCEYLSGKKRLKLPFIPFISVSTLCVIIDKIYFSMF
;
A
#
# COMPACT_ATOMS: atom_id res chain seq x y z
N MET A 1 -21.05 29.28 -22.21
CA MET A 1 -20.56 27.96 -21.81
C MET A 1 -20.76 27.02 -22.99
N PRO A 2 -19.73 26.65 -23.75
CA PRO A 2 -19.91 25.64 -24.79
C PRO A 2 -19.90 24.25 -24.12
N CYS A 3 -20.99 23.51 -24.27
CA CYS A 3 -21.03 22.08 -23.95
C CYS A 3 -20.17 21.35 -24.97
N SER A 4 -18.95 20.98 -24.57
CA SER A 4 -18.07 20.11 -25.35
C SER A 4 -18.47 18.66 -25.10
N ASP A 5 -19.37 18.12 -25.91
CA ASP A 5 -19.92 16.77 -25.77
C ASP A 5 -18.97 15.65 -26.25
N SER A 6 -17.69 15.94 -26.50
CA SER A 6 -16.72 14.94 -26.95
C SER A 6 -15.82 14.47 -25.81
N TYR A 7 -15.76 13.14 -25.62
CA TYR A 7 -14.82 12.49 -24.69
C TYR A 7 -13.37 12.91 -24.95
N ALA A 8 -13.02 13.19 -26.21
CA ALA A 8 -11.69 13.63 -26.60
C ALA A 8 -11.31 15.01 -26.04
N ASP A 9 -12.28 15.92 -25.93
CA ASP A 9 -12.04 17.24 -25.33
C ASP A 9 -11.89 17.11 -23.81
N PHE A 10 -12.71 16.27 -23.16
CA PHE A 10 -12.54 15.96 -21.73
C PHE A 10 -11.16 15.33 -21.44
N LEU A 11 -10.70 14.43 -22.32
CA LEU A 11 -9.39 13.79 -22.19
C LEU A 11 -8.23 14.79 -22.36
N ARG A 12 -8.40 15.81 -23.21
CA ARG A 12 -7.41 16.88 -23.41
C ARG A 12 -7.33 17.85 -22.22
N TYR A 13 -8.45 18.11 -21.54
CA TYR A 13 -8.49 18.96 -20.34
C TYR A 13 -8.22 18.19 -19.03
N SER A 14 -8.25 16.85 -19.08
CA SER A 14 -7.90 15.98 -17.96
C SER A 14 -6.43 16.12 -17.59
N LYS A 15 -6.15 16.45 -16.33
CA LYS A 15 -4.80 16.38 -15.74
C LYS A 15 -4.28 14.94 -15.59
N LEU A 16 -5.18 13.95 -15.64
CA LEU A 16 -4.86 12.53 -15.59
C LEU A 16 -4.77 12.01 -17.02
N GLN A 17 -3.57 12.06 -17.60
CA GLN A 17 -3.29 11.37 -18.85
C GLN A 17 -2.95 9.90 -18.55
N PRO A 18 -3.42 8.94 -19.36
CA PRO A 18 -3.10 7.53 -19.17
C PRO A 18 -1.59 7.33 -19.36
N GLN A 19 -0.85 7.20 -18.24
CA GLN A 19 0.53 6.72 -18.31
C GLN A 19 0.49 5.22 -18.56
N GLN A 20 0.63 4.81 -19.83
CA GLN A 20 0.91 3.42 -20.16
C GLN A 20 2.32 3.07 -19.69
N SER A 21 2.36 2.65 -18.43
CA SER A 21 3.55 2.15 -17.76
C SER A 21 3.74 0.68 -18.14
N GLN A 22 4.94 0.29 -18.60
CA GLN A 22 5.29 -1.11 -18.88
C GLN A 22 5.07 -2.02 -17.65
N TRP A 23 5.05 -1.43 -16.45
CA TRP A 23 4.71 -2.11 -15.19
C TRP A 23 3.26 -2.64 -15.14
N ALA A 24 2.34 -2.12 -15.96
CA ALA A 24 0.98 -2.64 -16.10
C ALA A 24 0.92 -4.05 -16.71
N MET A 25 1.91 -4.43 -17.54
CA MET A 25 2.00 -5.81 -18.04
C MET A 25 2.37 -6.80 -16.95
N GLY A 26 3.22 -6.40 -15.99
CA GLY A 26 3.58 -7.25 -14.84
C GLY A 26 2.37 -7.64 -13.99
N PHE A 27 1.33 -6.79 -13.97
CA PHE A 27 0.09 -7.04 -13.26
C PHE A 27 -0.68 -8.26 -13.78
N TYR A 28 -0.70 -8.46 -15.10
CA TYR A 28 -1.35 -9.61 -15.73
C TYR A 28 -0.66 -10.94 -15.39
N VAL A 29 0.62 -10.91 -15.00
CA VAL A 29 1.37 -12.09 -14.55
C VAL A 29 1.25 -12.27 -13.04
N LEU A 30 1.24 -11.17 -12.28
CA LEU A 30 1.18 -11.19 -10.82
C LEU A 30 -0.19 -11.69 -10.31
N PHE A 31 -1.28 -11.33 -10.99
CA PHE A 31 -2.64 -11.79 -10.65
C PHE A 31 -2.81 -13.31 -10.62
N PRO A 32 -2.52 -14.05 -11.71
CA PRO A 32 -2.63 -15.50 -11.70
C PRO A 32 -1.65 -16.11 -10.70
N LEU A 33 -0.44 -15.56 -10.54
CA LEU A 33 0.54 -16.08 -9.59
C LEU A 33 0.05 -15.98 -8.14
N LEU A 34 -0.55 -14.87 -7.74
CA LEU A 34 -1.17 -14.73 -6.42
C LEU A 34 -2.39 -15.66 -6.26
N ALA A 35 -3.22 -15.78 -7.29
CA ALA A 35 -4.38 -16.66 -7.25
C ALA A 35 -3.98 -18.15 -7.09
N PHE A 36 -2.93 -18.59 -7.78
CA PHE A 36 -2.40 -19.95 -7.65
C PHE A 36 -1.58 -20.17 -6.37
N GLY A 37 -0.87 -19.17 -5.88
CA GLY A 37 -0.04 -19.29 -4.67
C GLY A 37 -0.85 -19.41 -3.37
N PHE A 38 -2.07 -18.85 -3.35
CA PHE A 38 -2.92 -18.78 -2.15
C PHE A 38 -4.28 -19.45 -2.36
N VAL A 39 -4.33 -20.54 -3.12
CA VAL A 39 -5.59 -21.28 -3.43
C VAL A 39 -6.35 -21.66 -2.16
N GLU A 40 -5.65 -22.05 -1.09
CA GLU A 40 -6.24 -22.44 0.19
C GLU A 40 -6.86 -21.25 0.97
N GLN A 41 -6.53 -20.01 0.62
CA GLN A 41 -6.98 -18.80 1.31
C GLN A 41 -7.44 -17.72 0.30
N PRO A 42 -8.62 -17.88 -0.33
CA PRO A 42 -9.07 -17.02 -1.42
C PRO A 42 -9.26 -15.55 -1.02
N LEU A 43 -9.67 -15.29 0.23
CA LEU A 43 -9.81 -13.93 0.76
C LEU A 43 -8.45 -13.23 0.89
N LEU A 44 -7.41 -13.95 1.31
CA LEU A 44 -6.04 -13.43 1.38
C LEU A 44 -5.49 -13.15 -0.02
N ALA A 45 -5.73 -14.06 -0.98
CA ALA A 45 -5.37 -13.85 -2.38
C ALA A 45 -6.02 -12.57 -2.94
N LEU A 46 -7.31 -12.38 -2.68
CA LEU A 46 -8.07 -11.19 -3.11
C LEU A 46 -7.56 -9.91 -2.45
N LEU A 47 -7.24 -9.94 -1.16
CA LEU A 47 -6.61 -8.83 -0.45
C LEU A 47 -5.28 -8.44 -1.13
N LEU A 48 -4.41 -9.41 -1.41
CA LEU A 48 -3.11 -9.17 -2.04
C LEU A 48 -3.24 -8.65 -3.47
N MET A 49 -4.24 -9.11 -4.22
CA MET A 49 -4.56 -8.60 -5.56
C MET A 49 -4.98 -7.12 -5.52
N ILE A 50 -5.85 -6.74 -4.58
CA ILE A 50 -6.27 -5.34 -4.42
C ILE A 50 -5.09 -4.48 -3.93
N LEU A 51 -4.25 -5.02 -3.04
CA LEU A 51 -3.07 -4.31 -2.55
C LEU A 51 -2.05 -4.06 -3.67
N ALA A 52 -1.83 -5.05 -4.53
CA ALA A 52 -1.01 -4.90 -5.73
C ALA A 52 -1.61 -3.85 -6.68
N PHE A 53 -2.93 -3.83 -6.84
CA PHE A 53 -3.61 -2.82 -7.66
C PHE A 53 -3.36 -1.40 -7.12
N LEU A 54 -3.47 -1.24 -5.80
CA LEU A 54 -3.21 0.02 -5.12
C LEU A 54 -1.75 0.47 -5.25
N ALA A 55 -0.81 -0.46 -5.13
CA ALA A 55 0.62 -0.18 -5.37
C ALA A 55 0.85 0.34 -6.79
N LEU A 56 0.19 -0.25 -7.78
CA LEU A 56 0.32 0.20 -9.16
C LEU A 56 -0.29 1.60 -9.36
N LEU A 57 -1.48 1.85 -8.82
CA LEU A 57 -2.10 3.18 -8.84
C LEU A 57 -1.22 4.24 -8.18
N ASP A 58 -0.67 3.94 -7.01
CA ASP A 58 0.23 4.86 -6.30
C ASP A 58 1.52 5.12 -7.08
N SER A 59 2.10 4.08 -7.70
CA SER A 59 3.31 4.23 -8.52
C SER A 59 3.12 5.12 -9.76
N CYS A 60 1.92 5.09 -10.37
CA CYS A 60 1.63 5.82 -11.59
C CYS A 60 1.05 7.22 -11.33
N TYR A 61 0.22 7.36 -10.29
CA TYR A 61 -0.59 8.57 -10.07
C TYR A 61 -0.40 9.22 -8.69
N TYR A 62 0.39 8.62 -7.78
CA TYR A 62 0.52 9.05 -6.37
C TYR A 62 -0.84 9.25 -5.68
N LEU A 63 -1.83 8.44 -6.07
CA LEU A 63 -3.19 8.52 -5.58
C LEU A 63 -3.54 7.27 -4.79
N THR A 64 -4.08 7.52 -3.60
CA THR A 64 -4.63 6.49 -2.72
C THR A 64 -6.16 6.63 -2.73
N ASP A 65 -6.85 5.66 -3.33
CA ASP A 65 -8.32 5.68 -3.35
C ASP A 65 -8.86 4.95 -2.12
N ILE A 66 -9.50 5.74 -1.24
CA ILE A 66 -10.03 5.32 0.05
C ILE A 66 -11.07 4.19 -0.07
N ARG A 67 -11.73 4.07 -1.22
CA ARG A 67 -12.74 3.02 -1.47
C ARG A 67 -12.10 1.65 -1.40
N TYR A 68 -10.92 1.48 -2.00
CA TYR A 68 -10.20 0.21 -1.96
C TYR A 68 -9.57 -0.04 -0.59
N VAL A 69 -9.12 1.01 0.10
CA VAL A 69 -8.63 0.86 1.49
C VAL A 69 -9.74 0.35 2.41
N PHE A 70 -10.96 0.86 2.25
CA PHE A 70 -12.13 0.36 2.97
C PHE A 70 -12.43 -1.12 2.65
N VAL A 71 -12.36 -1.50 1.36
CA VAL A 71 -12.53 -2.90 0.95
C VAL A 71 -11.45 -3.80 1.58
N ILE A 72 -10.18 -3.36 1.61
CA ILE A 72 -9.10 -4.08 2.28
C ILE A 72 -9.42 -4.29 3.75
N PHE A 73 -9.89 -3.25 4.46
CA PHE A 73 -10.25 -3.37 5.87
C PHE A 73 -11.36 -4.39 6.11
N VAL A 74 -12.42 -4.38 5.28
CA VAL A 74 -13.49 -5.39 5.35
C VAL A 74 -12.96 -6.80 5.10
N LEU A 75 -12.07 -6.98 4.12
CA LEU A 75 -11.46 -8.28 3.83
C LEU A 75 -10.58 -8.77 4.97
N VAL A 76 -9.83 -7.89 5.63
CA VAL A 76 -9.03 -8.25 6.81
C VAL A 76 -9.93 -8.73 7.94
N ILE A 77 -11.04 -8.04 8.21
CA ILE A 77 -12.02 -8.47 9.22
C ILE A 77 -12.57 -9.86 8.86
N LEU A 78 -13.00 -10.06 7.61
CA LEU A 78 -13.54 -11.34 7.15
C LEU A 78 -12.51 -12.48 7.23
N GLN A 79 -11.24 -12.21 6.93
CA GLN A 79 -10.15 -13.17 7.02
C GLN A 79 -9.81 -13.55 8.47
N GLN A 80 -9.92 -12.61 9.41
CA GLN A 80 -9.54 -12.78 10.81
C GLN A 80 -10.76 -12.83 11.76
N MET A 81 -11.93 -13.27 11.29
CA MET A 81 -13.17 -13.29 12.09
C MET A 81 -13.02 -13.97 13.46
N GLN A 82 -12.12 -14.96 13.58
CA GLN A 82 -11.87 -15.66 14.85
C GLN A 82 -10.66 -15.12 15.64
N ASN A 83 -9.68 -14.49 14.98
CA ASN A 83 -8.39 -14.08 15.58
C ASN A 83 -8.07 -12.62 15.24
N PHE A 84 -9.04 -11.74 15.46
CA PHE A 84 -8.86 -10.31 15.21
C PHE A 84 -7.88 -9.71 16.23
N TYR A 85 -6.69 -9.29 15.76
CA TYR A 85 -5.69 -8.67 16.62
C TYR A 85 -6.04 -7.21 16.92
N LEU A 86 -6.96 -6.99 17.85
CA LEU A 86 -7.38 -5.64 18.26
C LEU A 86 -6.20 -4.84 18.85
N GLU A 87 -5.32 -5.52 19.58
CA GLU A 87 -4.11 -4.91 20.16
C GLU A 87 -3.18 -4.31 19.09
N SER A 88 -3.01 -4.98 17.94
CA SER A 88 -2.16 -4.44 16.87
C SER A 88 -2.78 -3.23 16.19
N LEU A 89 -4.11 -3.19 16.06
CA LEU A 89 -4.84 -2.01 15.58
C LEU A 89 -4.68 -0.83 16.53
N LEU A 90 -4.93 -1.02 17.84
CA LEU A 90 -4.76 0.03 18.84
C LEU A 90 -3.32 0.54 18.91
N PHE A 91 -2.36 -0.38 18.86
CA PHE A 91 -0.94 -0.04 18.79
C PHE A 91 -0.64 0.81 17.55
N ALA A 92 -1.15 0.43 16.37
CA ALA A 92 -0.94 1.19 15.15
C ALA A 92 -1.55 2.60 15.22
N ILE A 93 -2.78 2.74 15.77
CA ILE A 93 -3.41 4.05 16.01
C ILE A 93 -2.54 4.90 16.93
N GLY A 94 -2.06 4.33 18.04
CA GLY A 94 -1.17 5.02 18.97
C GLY A 94 0.14 5.45 18.32
N LEU A 95 0.77 4.56 17.54
CA LEU A 95 2.03 4.82 16.85
C LEU A 95 1.89 5.93 15.80
N PHE A 96 0.85 5.90 14.97
CA PHE A 96 0.65 6.91 13.92
C PHE A 96 0.19 8.25 14.47
N THR A 97 -0.63 8.27 15.54
CA THR A 97 -1.00 9.52 16.21
C THR A 97 0.21 10.17 16.87
N PHE A 98 1.06 9.37 17.53
CA PHE A 98 2.32 9.83 18.09
C PHE A 98 3.25 10.39 16.99
N LEU A 99 3.49 9.64 15.92
CA LEU A 99 4.31 10.10 14.78
C LEU A 99 3.77 11.38 14.15
N SER A 100 2.46 11.47 13.95
CA SER A 100 1.80 12.66 13.40
C SER A 100 2.02 13.87 14.31
N PHE A 101 1.79 13.72 15.61
CA PHE A 101 1.99 14.78 16.60
C PHE A 101 3.45 15.28 16.61
N PHE A 102 4.42 14.36 16.65
CA PHE A 102 5.84 14.70 16.61
C PHE A 102 6.24 15.34 15.28
N SER A 103 5.74 14.83 14.14
CA SER A 103 6.03 15.40 12.83
C SER A 103 5.51 16.84 12.71
N HIS A 104 4.32 17.11 13.24
CA HIS A 104 3.75 18.45 13.25
C HIS A 104 4.57 19.39 14.14
N LEU A 105 5.02 18.90 15.31
CA LEU A 105 5.79 19.69 16.27
C LEU A 105 7.19 20.07 15.72
N PHE A 106 7.90 19.12 15.11
CA PHE A 106 9.28 19.33 14.65
C PHE A 106 9.39 19.85 13.22
N PHE A 107 8.58 19.32 12.29
CA PHE A 107 8.75 19.55 10.85
C PHE A 107 7.70 20.50 10.24
N LYS A 108 6.63 20.84 11.00
CA LYS A 108 5.50 21.68 10.55
C LYS A 108 4.86 21.21 9.23
N LYS A 109 5.05 19.93 8.89
CA LYS A 109 4.59 19.30 7.66
C LYS A 109 4.15 17.88 7.98
N GLU A 110 3.18 17.40 7.21
CA GLU A 110 2.78 15.99 7.24
C GLU A 110 3.94 15.14 6.70
N ALA A 111 4.56 14.35 7.58
CA ALA A 111 5.67 13.47 7.21
C ALA A 111 5.21 12.22 6.45
N ILE A 112 3.96 11.79 6.65
CA ILE A 112 3.38 10.57 6.09
C ILE A 112 2.02 10.93 5.48
N GLY A 113 1.73 10.40 4.29
CA GLY A 113 0.43 10.61 3.65
C GLY A 113 -0.70 9.94 4.45
N LEU A 114 -1.82 10.64 4.60
CA LEU A 114 -3.00 10.10 5.29
C LEU A 114 -3.49 8.78 4.69
N GLY A 115 -3.39 8.62 3.37
CA GLY A 115 -3.75 7.37 2.69
C GLY A 115 -2.88 6.18 3.10
N ASP A 116 -1.58 6.40 3.27
CA ASP A 116 -0.63 5.36 3.70
C ASP A 116 -0.89 4.95 5.15
N ILE A 117 -1.20 5.92 6.01
CA ILE A 117 -1.61 5.67 7.41
C ILE A 117 -2.88 4.83 7.42
N LEU A 118 -3.89 5.22 6.63
CA LEU A 118 -5.17 4.51 6.57
C LEU A 118 -5.00 3.07 6.07
N LEU A 119 -4.13 2.87 5.08
CA LEU A 119 -3.80 1.54 4.57
C LEU A 119 -3.10 0.68 5.63
N CYS A 120 -2.11 1.25 6.34
CA CYS A 120 -1.45 0.56 7.44
C CYS A 120 -2.43 0.17 8.56
N LEU A 121 -3.36 1.07 8.89
CA LEU A 121 -4.43 0.78 9.87
C LEU A 121 -5.38 -0.30 9.37
N ALA A 122 -5.73 -0.29 8.08
CA ALA A 122 -6.58 -1.32 7.49
C ALA A 122 -5.95 -2.71 7.55
N LEU A 123 -4.63 -2.79 7.35
CA LEU A 123 -3.85 -4.03 7.41
C LEU A 123 -3.47 -4.46 8.83
N ALA A 124 -3.47 -3.54 9.80
CA ALA A 124 -2.99 -3.81 11.15
C ALA A 124 -3.59 -5.06 11.81
N PRO A 125 -4.92 -5.30 11.76
CA PRO A 125 -5.52 -6.46 12.41
C PRO A 125 -5.14 -7.82 11.80
N LEU A 126 -4.47 -7.83 10.63
CA LEU A 126 -4.00 -9.07 9.98
C LEU A 126 -2.75 -9.64 10.69
N PHE A 127 -2.02 -8.79 11.40
CA PHE A 127 -0.69 -9.08 11.94
C PHE A 127 -0.65 -8.93 13.45
N THR A 128 0.25 -9.68 14.09
CA THR A 128 0.64 -9.41 15.48
C THR A 128 1.42 -8.09 15.55
N THR A 129 1.55 -7.49 16.74
CA THR A 129 2.30 -6.24 16.95
C THR A 129 3.73 -6.31 16.42
N ASN A 130 4.42 -7.44 16.65
CA ASN A 130 5.78 -7.66 16.15
C ASN A 130 5.83 -7.72 14.62
N GLN A 131 4.90 -8.44 13.99
CA GLN A 131 4.81 -8.55 12.53
C GLN A 131 4.49 -7.20 11.89
N LEU A 132 3.62 -6.40 12.52
CA LEU A 132 3.30 -5.04 12.07
C LEU A 132 4.52 -4.12 12.12
N LEU A 133 5.33 -4.20 13.17
CA LEU A 133 6.58 -3.43 13.28
C LEU A 133 7.59 -3.86 12.22
N ILE A 134 7.76 -5.16 11.98
CA ILE A 134 8.62 -5.69 10.90
C ILE A 134 8.12 -5.21 9.54
N MET A 135 6.80 -5.19 9.33
CA MET A 135 6.20 -4.68 8.10
C MET A 135 6.55 -3.20 7.87
N LEU A 136 6.31 -2.34 8.87
CA LEU A 136 6.63 -0.91 8.77
C LEU A 136 8.13 -0.64 8.60
N LEU A 137 8.97 -1.39 9.31
CA LEU A 137 10.43 -1.26 9.23
C LEU A 137 10.93 -1.67 7.84
N SER A 138 10.49 -2.81 7.32
CA SER A 138 10.89 -3.27 5.99
C SER A 138 10.38 -2.35 4.89
N ALA A 139 9.14 -1.87 4.97
CA ALA A 139 8.61 -0.89 4.02
C ALA A 139 9.40 0.42 4.02
N SER A 140 9.77 0.94 5.20
CA SER A 140 10.58 2.16 5.30
C SER A 140 12.02 1.97 4.81
N LEU A 141 12.66 0.84 5.11
CA LEU A 141 13.98 0.50 4.58
C LEU A 141 13.99 0.36 3.06
N LEU A 142 12.96 -0.28 2.48
CA LEU A 142 12.80 -0.38 1.03
C LEU A 142 12.62 1.01 0.38
N GLY A 143 11.82 1.88 0.99
CA GLY A 143 11.64 3.25 0.51
C GLY A 143 12.93 4.07 0.57
N LEU A 144 13.70 3.92 1.64
CA LEU A 144 15.00 4.59 1.81
C LEU A 144 16.04 4.07 0.81
N PHE A 145 16.10 2.75 0.61
CA PHE A 145 16.95 2.13 -0.41
C PHE A 145 16.59 2.62 -1.82
N TYR A 146 15.30 2.65 -2.15
CA TYR A 146 14.83 3.15 -3.44
C TYR A 146 15.15 4.63 -3.64
N TYR A 147 15.02 5.46 -2.60
CA TYR A 147 15.40 6.86 -2.64
C TYR A 147 16.89 7.03 -2.97
N PHE A 148 17.77 6.31 -2.26
CA PHE A 148 19.22 6.37 -2.53
C PHE A 148 19.58 5.86 -3.93
N MET A 149 18.96 4.78 -4.39
CA MET A 149 19.18 4.26 -5.75
C MET A 149 18.73 5.25 -6.82
N CYS A 150 17.58 5.92 -6.64
CA CYS A 150 17.13 6.95 -7.56
C CYS A 150 18.05 8.18 -7.56
N GLU A 151 18.52 8.62 -6.39
CA GLU A 151 19.46 9.74 -6.29
C GLU A 151 20.79 9.41 -6.96
N TYR A 152 21.30 8.19 -6.76
CA TYR A 152 22.54 7.71 -7.40
C TYR A 152 22.42 7.60 -8.93
N LEU A 153 21.32 7.03 -9.44
CA LEU A 153 21.15 6.79 -10.88
C LEU A 153 20.73 8.04 -11.66
N SER A 154 19.83 8.86 -11.11
CA SER A 154 19.24 10.00 -11.83
C SER A 154 19.86 11.35 -11.47
N GLY A 155 20.66 11.43 -10.39
CA GLY A 155 21.25 12.67 -9.90
C GLY A 155 20.24 13.73 -9.44
N LYS A 156 18.94 13.39 -9.40
CA LYS A 156 17.83 14.30 -9.08
C LYS A 156 17.11 13.80 -7.84
N LYS A 157 16.91 14.70 -6.87
CA LYS A 157 16.10 14.43 -5.68
C LYS A 157 14.63 14.33 -6.08
N ARG A 158 14.02 13.16 -5.88
CA ARG A 158 12.57 13.01 -6.05
C ARG A 158 11.86 13.56 -4.81
N LEU A 159 10.91 14.46 -5.04
CA LEU A 159 10.15 15.14 -3.99
C LEU A 159 9.03 14.28 -3.37
N LYS A 160 8.59 13.22 -4.07
CA LYS A 160 7.54 12.31 -3.61
C LYS A 160 7.90 10.88 -3.98
N LEU A 161 7.70 9.98 -3.03
CA LEU A 161 7.86 8.53 -3.20
C LEU A 161 6.49 7.86 -3.08
N PRO A 162 6.15 6.91 -3.97
CA PRO A 162 4.96 6.08 -3.78
C PRO A 162 5.27 5.08 -2.67
N PHE A 163 4.58 5.18 -1.53
CA PHE A 163 4.89 4.38 -0.35
C PHE A 163 4.11 3.06 -0.32
N ILE A 164 2.94 3.00 -0.97
CA ILE A 164 2.11 1.79 -1.04
C ILE A 164 2.83 0.60 -1.68
N PRO A 165 3.63 0.75 -2.77
CA PRO A 165 4.43 -0.34 -3.31
C PRO A 165 5.32 -1.01 -2.26
N PHE A 166 5.96 -0.23 -1.39
CA PHE A 166 6.82 -0.76 -0.34
C PHE A 166 6.03 -1.48 0.76
N ILE A 167 4.86 -0.95 1.14
CA ILE A 167 3.93 -1.64 2.04
C ILE A 167 3.46 -2.97 1.42
N SER A 168 3.13 -2.98 0.12
CA SER A 168 2.62 -4.17 -0.56
C SER A 168 3.66 -5.30 -0.64
N VAL A 169 4.92 -4.98 -0.92
CA VAL A 169 6.01 -5.97 -0.91
C VAL A 169 6.27 -6.46 0.52
N SER A 170 6.31 -5.54 1.48
CA SER A 170 6.55 -5.88 2.88
C SER A 170 5.47 -6.81 3.46
N THR A 171 4.19 -6.51 3.21
CA THR A 171 3.06 -7.35 3.63
C THR A 171 3.14 -8.76 3.04
N LEU A 172 3.48 -8.88 1.76
CA LEU A 172 3.72 -10.18 1.12
C LEU A 172 4.83 -10.96 1.84
N CYS A 173 5.97 -10.34 2.12
CA CYS A 173 7.07 -10.99 2.84
C CYS A 173 6.64 -11.49 4.23
N VAL A 174 5.92 -10.66 5.01
CA VAL A 174 5.46 -11.03 6.35
C VAL A 174 4.40 -12.13 6.32
N ILE A 175 3.51 -12.13 5.32
CA ILE A 175 2.52 -13.20 5.12
C ILE A 175 3.21 -14.52 4.79
N ILE A 176 4.18 -14.49 3.88
CA ILE A 176 4.95 -15.69 3.50
C ILE A 176 5.67 -16.24 4.74
N ASP A 177 6.37 -15.40 5.49
CA ASP A 177 7.06 -15.79 6.73
C ASP A 177 6.09 -16.41 7.75
N LYS A 178 4.92 -15.78 7.96
CA LYS A 178 3.86 -16.30 8.84
C LYS A 178 3.36 -17.69 8.41
N ILE A 179 3.20 -17.93 7.11
CA ILE A 179 2.75 -19.23 6.59
C ILE A 179 3.82 -20.29 6.77
N TYR A 180 5.07 -19.99 6.39
CA TYR A 180 6.20 -20.92 6.54
C TYR A 180 6.43 -21.30 8.00
N PHE A 181 6.35 -20.35 8.93
CA PHE A 181 6.55 -20.61 10.35
C PHE A 181 5.36 -21.34 11.00
N SER A 182 4.15 -21.26 10.42
CA SER A 182 2.98 -22.02 10.89
C SER A 182 2.98 -23.49 10.49
N MET A 183 3.84 -23.87 9.53
CA MET A 183 3.90 -25.23 8.96
C MET A 183 4.93 -26.14 9.65
N PHE A 184 5.72 -25.58 10.58
CA PHE A 184 6.70 -26.27 11.44
C PHE A 184 6.24 -26.21 12.90
#